data_AF-A0A926Y7J8-F1
#
_entry.id   AF-A0A926Y7J8-F1
#
_cell.length_a   1.000
_cell.length_b   1.000
_cell.length_c   1.000
_cell.angle_alpha   90.00
_cell.angle_beta   90.00
_cell.angle_gamma   90.00
#
_symmetry.space_group_name_H-M   'P 1'
#
loop_
_entity.id
_entity.type
_entity.pdbx_description
1 polymer ?
#
loop_
_entity_poly.entity_id
_entity_poly.type
_entity_poly.pdbx_seq_one_letter_code
_entity_poly.pdbx_strand_id
1 'polypeptide(L)'
;MTSAPNAKKPQLPSNNALALPASVSGWFNRITRRLSVSQKISYGYGIALGIAICGTVGGFIMGDRYQQKAIEARQDANQELNLLHSLQEGVLKARSHQQQFIPLTQNPEMLQDEYLHFLEHAAETEQVLSELKAYANSGNYQNSKHAEGLPGFLQTYEAVPETYFRQVKEVASQIDPVNLTLDKREAAQKLLLDFTNGPVALKFDGLSDELTEVIKLSSQDTQYAESTLADAERLRFQIVTISILLSVATAILLAIYTDILHQNICIM
;
A
#
# COMPACT_ATOMS: atom_id res chain seq x y z
N MET A 1 21.96 -80.21 -10.40
CA MET A 1 21.78 -79.41 -9.16
C MET A 1 22.43 -78.08 -9.44
N THR A 2 21.78 -76.93 -9.63
CA THR A 2 20.52 -76.34 -9.12
C THR A 2 20.16 -75.19 -10.08
N SER A 3 18.97 -75.20 -10.68
CA SER A 3 17.84 -74.27 -10.41
C SER A 3 18.09 -72.79 -10.75
N ALA A 4 17.49 -72.31 -11.85
CA ALA A 4 17.17 -70.89 -12.09
C ALA A 4 16.01 -70.46 -11.16
N PRO A 5 15.74 -69.14 -10.95
CA PRO A 5 14.76 -68.45 -11.81
C PRO A 5 14.99 -66.91 -11.97
N ASN A 6 14.76 -66.38 -13.17
CA ASN A 6 13.56 -65.61 -13.61
C ASN A 6 13.48 -64.15 -13.09
N ALA A 7 13.89 -63.21 -13.94
CA ALA A 7 13.83 -61.77 -13.71
C ALA A 7 12.45 -61.20 -14.09
N LYS A 8 11.76 -60.63 -13.11
CA LYS A 8 10.44 -59.99 -13.23
C LYS A 8 10.60 -58.52 -13.63
N LYS A 9 9.89 -58.09 -14.68
CA LYS A 9 9.83 -56.68 -15.16
C LYS A 9 9.27 -55.71 -14.10
N PRO A 10 9.68 -54.43 -14.10
CA PRO A 10 9.13 -53.40 -13.21
C PRO A 10 7.73 -52.96 -13.65
N GLN A 11 6.80 -52.90 -12.71
CA GLN A 11 5.48 -52.29 -12.88
C GLN A 11 5.49 -50.87 -12.30
N LEU A 12 4.97 -49.89 -13.05
CA LEU A 12 4.78 -48.51 -12.59
C LEU A 12 3.77 -48.44 -11.42
N PRO A 13 3.96 -47.54 -10.44
CA PRO A 13 2.99 -47.33 -9.38
C PRO A 13 1.72 -46.66 -9.93
N SER A 14 0.60 -47.32 -9.66
CA SER A 14 -0.77 -46.88 -9.92
C SER A 14 -1.16 -45.72 -8.98
N ASN A 15 -1.89 -44.75 -9.53
CA ASN A 15 -2.41 -43.56 -8.87
C ASN A 15 -3.30 -43.92 -7.66
N ASN A 16 -2.85 -43.62 -6.44
CA ASN A 16 -3.72 -43.58 -5.27
C ASN A 16 -4.38 -42.21 -5.19
N ALA A 17 -5.65 -42.17 -5.60
CA ALA A 17 -6.59 -41.13 -5.23
C ALA A 17 -6.64 -40.98 -3.70
N LEU A 18 -6.77 -39.73 -3.22
CA LEU A 18 -7.00 -39.39 -1.82
C LEU A 18 -8.18 -40.19 -1.25
N ALA A 19 -7.88 -41.27 -0.52
CA ALA A 19 -8.85 -41.96 0.33
C ALA A 19 -8.88 -41.25 1.68
N LEU A 20 -10.00 -40.60 2.00
CA LEU A 20 -10.26 -40.03 3.32
C LEU A 20 -10.22 -41.12 4.41
N PRO A 21 -9.70 -40.84 5.62
CA PRO A 21 -9.46 -41.84 6.65
C PRO A 21 -10.75 -42.49 7.15
N ALA A 22 -10.78 -43.83 7.13
CA ALA A 22 -11.90 -44.71 7.49
C ALA A 22 -12.36 -44.63 8.97
N SER A 23 -11.79 -43.73 9.79
CA SER A 23 -12.14 -43.58 11.21
C SER A 23 -13.38 -42.71 11.44
N VAL A 24 -13.70 -41.80 10.51
CA VAL A 24 -14.85 -40.89 10.63
C VAL A 24 -16.18 -41.62 10.38
N SER A 25 -16.18 -42.58 9.45
CA SER A 25 -17.39 -43.31 9.05
C SER A 25 -17.92 -44.23 10.15
N GLY A 26 -17.04 -44.90 10.91
CA GLY A 26 -17.41 -45.83 11.99
C GLY A 26 -18.04 -45.15 13.21
N TRP A 27 -17.60 -43.93 13.54
CA TRP A 27 -18.17 -43.14 14.64
C TRP A 27 -19.54 -42.57 14.28
N PHE A 28 -19.68 -42.06 13.05
CA PHE A 28 -20.94 -41.53 12.52
C PHE A 28 -22.04 -42.60 12.44
N ASN A 29 -21.68 -43.84 12.08
CA ASN A 29 -22.64 -44.95 11.95
C ASN A 29 -23.20 -45.43 13.31
N ARG A 30 -22.45 -45.24 14.41
CA ARG A 30 -22.95 -45.57 15.77
C ARG A 30 -23.94 -44.54 16.29
N ILE A 31 -23.68 -43.27 16.05
CA ILE A 31 -24.52 -42.16 16.52
C ILE A 31 -25.84 -42.10 15.73
N THR A 32 -25.81 -42.38 14.42
CA THR A 32 -26.98 -42.30 13.54
C THR A 32 -27.90 -43.52 13.57
N ARG A 33 -27.52 -44.63 14.23
CA ARG A 33 -28.33 -45.87 14.29
C ARG A 33 -29.63 -45.75 15.08
N ARG A 34 -29.76 -44.74 15.95
CA ARG A 34 -30.93 -44.54 16.84
C ARG A 34 -31.90 -43.43 16.40
N LEU A 35 -31.60 -42.73 15.30
CA LEU A 35 -32.42 -41.61 14.82
C LEU A 35 -33.39 -42.10 13.75
N SER A 36 -34.64 -41.63 13.82
CA SER A 36 -35.65 -41.91 12.79
C SER A 36 -35.21 -41.31 11.45
N VAL A 37 -35.70 -41.86 10.33
CA VAL A 37 -35.31 -41.41 8.97
C VAL A 37 -35.49 -39.89 8.78
N SER A 38 -36.56 -39.32 9.36
CA SER A 38 -36.82 -37.87 9.35
C SER A 38 -35.76 -37.07 10.13
N GLN A 39 -35.27 -37.58 11.26
CA GLN A 39 -34.23 -36.91 12.04
C GLN A 39 -32.87 -36.93 11.34
N LYS A 40 -32.56 -37.98 10.57
CA LYS A 40 -31.31 -38.04 9.78
C LYS A 40 -31.26 -36.96 8.69
N ILE A 41 -32.41 -36.64 8.08
CA ILE A 41 -32.55 -35.57 7.07
C ILE A 41 -32.36 -34.20 7.73
N SER A 42 -32.99 -33.97 8.88
CA SER A 42 -32.88 -32.70 9.61
C SER A 42 -31.44 -32.41 10.09
N TYR A 43 -30.72 -33.42 10.60
CA TYR A 43 -29.32 -33.26 11.00
C TYR A 43 -28.38 -32.98 9.81
N GLY A 44 -28.61 -33.60 8.66
CA GLY A 44 -27.82 -33.34 7.45
C GLY A 44 -27.93 -31.90 6.98
N TYR A 45 -29.15 -31.38 6.89
CA TYR A 45 -29.41 -29.97 6.58
C TYR A 45 -28.79 -29.03 7.62
N GLY A 46 -28.94 -29.35 8.91
CA GLY A 46 -28.36 -28.57 10.00
C GLY A 46 -26.84 -28.49 9.97
N ILE A 47 -26.16 -29.59 9.66
CA ILE A 47 -24.69 -29.62 9.52
C ILE A 47 -24.24 -28.84 8.28
N ALA A 48 -24.90 -29.04 7.13
CA ALA A 48 -24.56 -28.30 5.90
C ALA A 48 -24.75 -26.78 6.09
N LEU A 49 -25.88 -26.35 6.66
CA LEU A 49 -26.13 -24.95 7.01
C LEU A 49 -25.12 -24.44 8.06
N GLY A 50 -24.80 -25.25 9.07
CA GLY A 50 -23.83 -24.88 10.10
C GLY A 50 -22.43 -24.63 9.54
N ILE A 51 -21.96 -25.50 8.64
CA ILE A 51 -20.67 -25.34 7.94
C ILE A 51 -20.70 -24.09 7.06
N ALA A 52 -21.79 -23.87 6.30
CA ALA A 52 -21.94 -22.68 5.47
C ALA A 52 -21.88 -21.39 6.31
N ILE A 53 -22.67 -21.31 7.38
CA ILE A 53 -22.72 -20.14 8.27
C ILE A 53 -21.36 -19.93 8.97
N CYS A 54 -20.74 -20.99 9.50
CA CYS A 54 -19.44 -20.89 10.16
C CYS A 54 -18.34 -20.48 9.19
N GLY A 55 -18.33 -21.00 7.97
CA GLY A 55 -17.40 -20.61 6.91
C GLY A 55 -17.58 -19.16 6.49
N THR A 56 -18.81 -18.69 6.31
CA THR A 56 -19.12 -17.29 5.99
C THR A 56 -18.72 -16.36 7.12
N VAL A 57 -19.09 -16.65 8.37
CA VAL A 57 -18.79 -15.78 9.53
C VAL A 57 -17.28 -15.77 9.81
N GLY A 58 -16.63 -16.94 9.80
CA GLY A 58 -15.19 -17.03 10.00
C GLY A 58 -14.38 -16.33 8.90
N GLY A 59 -14.79 -16.51 7.64
CA GLY A 59 -14.20 -15.82 6.49
C GLY A 59 -14.43 -14.31 6.54
N PHE A 60 -15.59 -13.86 7.03
CA PHE A 60 -15.90 -12.44 7.19
C PHE A 60 -15.02 -11.82 8.28
N ILE A 61 -14.92 -12.42 9.46
CA ILE A 61 -14.12 -11.88 10.58
C ILE A 61 -12.63 -11.80 10.22
N MET A 62 -12.09 -12.86 9.61
CA MET A 62 -10.68 -12.89 9.24
C MET A 62 -10.39 -11.94 8.08
N GLY A 63 -11.27 -11.92 7.06
CA GLY A 63 -11.15 -11.02 5.92
C GLY A 63 -11.24 -9.54 6.32
N ASP A 64 -12.18 -9.19 7.19
CA ASP A 64 -12.41 -7.81 7.65
C ASP A 64 -11.20 -7.26 8.39
N ARG A 65 -10.61 -8.04 9.31
CA ARG A 65 -9.42 -7.62 10.08
C ARG A 65 -8.19 -7.42 9.20
N TYR A 66 -7.98 -8.28 8.20
CA TYR A 66 -6.86 -8.14 7.27
C TYR A 66 -7.08 -7.01 6.27
N GLN A 67 -8.31 -6.91 5.73
CA GLN A 67 -8.68 -5.87 4.78
C GLN A 67 -8.60 -4.48 5.42
N GLN A 68 -9.09 -4.31 6.65
CA GLN A 68 -9.05 -3.01 7.33
C GLN A 68 -7.61 -2.53 7.55
N LYS A 69 -6.73 -3.39 8.08
CA LYS A 69 -5.31 -3.06 8.27
C LYS A 69 -4.62 -2.67 6.96
N ALA A 70 -4.97 -3.35 5.89
CA ALA A 70 -4.36 -3.15 4.59
C ALA A 70 -4.90 -1.87 3.91
N ILE A 71 -6.17 -1.49 4.16
CA ILE A 71 -6.73 -0.19 3.76
C ILE A 71 -6.05 0.96 4.50
N GLU A 72 -5.88 0.84 5.82
CA GLU A 72 -5.18 1.82 6.65
C GLU A 72 -3.75 2.02 6.15
N ALA A 73 -3.00 0.93 5.94
CA ALA A 73 -1.64 0.99 5.39
C ALA A 73 -1.57 1.68 4.02
N ARG A 74 -2.55 1.44 3.14
CA ARG A 74 -2.62 2.13 1.83
C ARG A 74 -2.92 3.61 1.98
N GLN A 75 -3.82 3.98 2.89
CA GLN A 75 -4.17 5.39 3.14
C GLN A 75 -2.95 6.15 3.69
N ASP A 76 -2.24 5.58 4.65
CA ASP A 76 -1.03 6.16 5.22
C ASP A 76 0.06 6.32 4.14
N ALA A 77 0.32 5.26 3.35
CA ALA A 77 1.32 5.31 2.28
C ALA A 77 1.00 6.36 1.20
N ASN A 78 -0.27 6.47 0.80
CA ASN A 78 -0.71 7.50 -0.15
C ASN A 78 -0.61 8.91 0.44
N GLN A 79 -0.91 9.08 1.72
CA GLN A 79 -0.76 10.37 2.40
C GLN A 79 0.70 10.82 2.43
N GLU A 80 1.63 9.91 2.76
CA GLU A 80 3.07 10.17 2.71
C GLU A 80 3.53 10.60 1.31
N LEU A 81 3.18 9.82 0.28
CA LEU A 81 3.54 10.15 -1.11
C LEU A 81 2.98 11.48 -1.57
N ASN A 82 1.73 11.80 -1.22
CA ASN A 82 1.12 13.08 -1.57
C ASN A 82 1.92 14.24 -0.96
N LEU A 83 2.25 14.16 0.33
CA LEU A 83 3.03 15.20 1.01
C LEU A 83 4.45 15.33 0.41
N LEU A 84 5.10 14.21 0.11
CA LEU A 84 6.43 14.21 -0.53
C LEU A 84 6.41 14.83 -1.92
N HIS A 85 5.43 14.49 -2.76
CA HIS A 85 5.27 15.07 -4.08
C HIS A 85 4.90 16.56 -4.02
N SER A 86 4.04 16.98 -3.10
CA SER A 86 3.74 18.39 -2.88
C SER A 86 4.96 19.17 -2.43
N LEU A 87 5.82 18.59 -1.58
CA LEU A 87 7.07 19.22 -1.17
C LEU A 87 8.03 19.35 -2.36
N GLN A 88 8.13 18.31 -3.19
CA GLN A 88 8.95 18.32 -4.40
C GLN A 88 8.49 19.43 -5.35
N GLU A 89 7.19 19.49 -5.63
CA GLU A 89 6.61 20.51 -6.48
C GLU A 89 6.87 21.92 -5.94
N GLY A 90 6.67 22.16 -4.64
CA GLY A 90 6.92 23.45 -4.00
C GLY A 90 8.39 23.89 -4.11
N VAL A 91 9.33 22.97 -3.86
CA VAL A 91 10.78 23.21 -3.97
C VAL A 91 11.17 23.57 -5.41
N LEU A 92 10.69 22.80 -6.40
CA LEU A 92 10.98 23.08 -7.81
C LEU A 92 10.38 24.41 -8.26
N LYS A 93 9.14 24.72 -7.87
CA LYS A 93 8.49 25.99 -8.19
C LYS A 93 9.24 27.17 -7.59
N ALA A 94 9.55 27.12 -6.29
CA ALA A 94 10.25 28.20 -5.62
C ALA A 94 11.65 28.44 -6.23
N ARG A 95 12.36 27.38 -6.63
CA ARG A 95 13.62 27.50 -7.38
C ARG A 95 13.39 28.15 -8.74
N SER A 96 12.42 27.67 -9.51
CA SER A 96 12.10 28.19 -10.84
C SER A 96 11.82 29.69 -10.81
N HIS A 97 10.94 30.14 -9.90
CA HIS A 97 10.62 31.56 -9.75
C HIS A 97 11.85 32.39 -9.33
N GLN A 98 12.67 31.90 -8.40
CA GLN A 98 13.91 32.58 -8.02
C GLN A 98 14.88 32.75 -9.20
N GLN A 99 15.02 31.73 -10.06
CA GLN A 99 15.90 31.81 -11.23
C GLN A 99 15.40 32.82 -12.28
N GLN A 100 14.10 33.08 -12.34
CA GLN A 100 13.51 34.09 -13.23
C GLN A 100 13.83 35.53 -12.80
N PHE A 101 14.27 35.77 -11.56
CA PHE A 101 14.62 37.12 -11.12
C PHE A 101 15.76 37.74 -11.97
N ILE A 102 16.72 36.93 -12.42
CA ILE A 102 17.89 37.39 -13.19
C ILE A 102 17.50 38.05 -14.52
N PRO A 103 16.76 37.38 -15.43
CA PRO A 103 16.30 38.01 -16.67
C PRO A 103 15.28 39.14 -16.41
N LEU A 104 14.49 39.06 -15.35
CA LEU A 104 13.44 40.05 -15.05
C LEU A 104 13.95 41.35 -14.43
N THR A 105 15.23 41.48 -14.06
CA THR A 105 15.79 42.78 -13.61
C THR A 105 15.68 43.89 -14.67
N GLN A 106 15.40 43.54 -15.92
CA GLN A 106 15.14 44.50 -17.00
C GLN A 106 13.71 45.06 -16.98
N ASN A 107 12.77 44.38 -16.32
CA ASN A 107 11.36 44.75 -16.21
C ASN A 107 10.90 44.75 -14.73
N PRO A 108 10.93 45.91 -14.07
CA PRO A 108 10.58 46.03 -12.65
C PRO A 108 9.18 45.52 -12.28
N GLU A 109 8.18 45.70 -13.13
CA GLU A 109 6.80 45.26 -12.88
C GLU A 109 6.74 43.73 -12.85
N MET A 110 7.29 43.08 -13.88
CA MET A 110 7.37 41.61 -13.93
C MET A 110 8.24 41.03 -12.81
N LEU A 111 9.33 41.71 -12.42
CA LEU A 111 10.15 41.27 -11.29
C LEU A 111 9.37 41.31 -9.96
N GLN A 112 8.53 42.33 -9.78
CA GLN A 112 7.71 42.45 -8.58
C GLN A 112 6.62 41.37 -8.53
N ASP A 113 5.96 41.11 -9.66
CA ASP A 113 4.97 40.03 -9.77
C ASP A 113 5.60 38.65 -9.52
N GLU A 114 6.76 38.39 -10.13
CA GLU A 114 7.48 37.14 -9.95
C GLU A 114 7.94 36.94 -8.50
N TYR A 115 8.32 38.03 -7.81
CA TYR A 115 8.65 37.98 -6.38
C TYR A 115 7.43 37.61 -5.52
N LEU A 116 6.24 38.08 -5.86
CA LEU A 116 5.01 37.69 -5.16
C LEU A 116 4.69 36.20 -5.36
N HIS A 117 4.82 35.68 -6.58
CA HIS A 117 4.68 34.24 -6.85
C HIS A 117 5.70 33.40 -6.10
N PHE A 118 6.95 33.86 -6.01
CA PHE A 118 7.96 33.23 -5.18
C PHE A 118 7.54 33.18 -3.70
N LEU A 119 7.02 34.27 -3.15
CA LEU A 119 6.57 34.32 -1.75
C LEU A 119 5.40 33.37 -1.47
N GLU A 120 4.46 33.27 -2.40
CA GLU A 120 3.34 32.33 -2.33
C GLU A 120 3.85 30.89 -2.26
N HIS A 121 4.67 30.47 -3.23
CA HIS A 121 5.20 29.11 -3.26
C HIS A 121 6.17 28.80 -2.12
N ALA A 122 6.89 29.81 -1.61
CA ALA A 122 7.71 29.65 -0.40
C ALA A 122 6.82 29.32 0.82
N ALA A 123 5.71 30.05 1.00
CA ALA A 123 4.78 29.79 2.09
C ALA A 123 4.09 28.42 1.96
N GLU A 124 3.67 28.04 0.75
CA GLU A 124 3.12 26.70 0.47
C GLU A 124 4.14 25.60 0.79
N THR A 125 5.40 25.78 0.40
CA THR A 125 6.47 24.81 0.66
C THR A 125 6.73 24.66 2.17
N GLU A 126 6.76 25.77 2.92
CA GLU A 126 6.91 25.74 4.38
C GLU A 126 5.72 25.04 5.06
N GLN A 127 4.50 25.28 4.57
CA GLN A 127 3.31 24.59 5.06
C GLN A 127 3.39 23.08 4.82
N VAL A 128 3.68 22.64 3.60
CA VAL A 128 3.79 21.22 3.27
C VAL A 128 4.91 20.55 4.08
N LEU A 129 6.05 21.23 4.26
CA LEU A 129 7.12 20.72 5.12
C LEU A 129 6.65 20.56 6.57
N SER A 130 5.86 21.50 7.09
CA SER A 130 5.28 21.40 8.43
C SER A 130 4.28 20.23 8.54
N GLU A 131 3.43 20.04 7.53
CA GLU A 131 2.48 18.92 7.47
C GLU A 131 3.21 17.56 7.40
N LEU A 132 4.28 17.48 6.60
CA LEU A 132 5.12 16.30 6.50
C LEU A 132 5.83 15.99 7.83
N LYS A 133 6.33 17.01 8.54
CA LYS A 133 6.89 16.85 9.90
C LYS A 133 5.83 16.37 10.90
N ALA A 134 4.62 16.94 10.84
CA ALA A 134 3.52 16.51 11.71
C ALA A 134 3.12 15.06 11.43
N TYR A 135 3.08 14.66 10.16
CA TYR A 135 2.82 13.29 9.73
C TYR A 135 3.89 12.32 10.22
N ALA A 136 5.18 12.64 10.06
CA ALA A 136 6.29 11.80 10.54
C ALA A 136 6.28 11.61 12.08
N ASN A 137 5.76 12.59 12.83
CA ASN A 137 5.59 12.51 14.29
C ASN A 137 4.24 11.91 14.71
N SER A 138 3.36 11.58 13.76
CA SER A 138 2.05 11.01 14.07
C SER A 138 2.16 9.57 14.54
N GLY A 139 1.22 9.15 15.38
CA GLY A 139 1.12 7.75 15.80
C GLY A 139 0.89 6.78 14.65
N ASN A 140 0.33 7.24 13.52
CA ASN A 140 0.18 6.41 12.33
C ASN A 140 1.56 6.02 11.81
N TYR A 141 2.38 7.01 11.42
CA TYR A 141 3.72 6.79 10.89
C TYR A 141 4.62 5.95 11.83
N GLN A 142 4.53 6.16 13.14
CA GLN A 142 5.34 5.41 14.11
C GLN A 142 4.92 3.94 14.27
N ASN A 143 3.66 3.61 13.96
CA ASN A 143 3.11 2.26 14.11
C ASN A 143 3.15 1.44 12.81
N SER A 144 3.32 2.10 11.66
CA SER A 144 3.46 1.48 10.35
C SER A 144 4.93 1.14 10.04
N LYS A 145 5.12 0.14 9.17
CA LYS A 145 6.44 -0.28 8.70
C LYS A 145 6.89 0.58 7.52
N HIS A 146 7.08 1.88 7.73
CA HIS A 146 7.62 2.77 6.70
C HIS A 146 9.12 2.57 6.51
N ALA A 147 9.61 2.82 5.30
CA ALA A 147 11.03 2.90 5.01
C ALA A 147 11.70 4.02 5.83
N GLU A 148 12.91 3.74 6.31
CA GLU A 148 13.69 4.61 7.21
C GLU A 148 14.14 5.94 6.58
N GLY A 149 13.75 6.25 5.34
CA GLY A 149 14.25 7.39 4.58
C GLY A 149 13.70 8.75 5.02
N LEU A 150 12.41 8.83 5.37
CA LEU A 150 11.76 10.11 5.68
C LEU A 150 12.33 10.81 6.94
N PRO A 151 12.57 10.13 8.08
CA PRO A 151 13.08 10.80 9.27
C PRO A 151 14.50 11.34 9.06
N GLY A 152 15.35 10.58 8.36
CA GLY A 152 16.70 11.01 7.98
C GLY A 152 16.68 12.23 7.07
N PHE A 153 15.81 12.22 6.05
CA PHE A 153 15.61 13.36 5.15
C PHE A 153 15.15 14.61 5.91
N LEU A 154 14.12 14.49 6.77
CA LEU A 154 13.61 15.61 7.56
C LEU A 154 14.67 16.18 8.50
N GLN A 155 15.54 15.33 9.07
CA GLN A 155 16.66 15.78 9.91
C GLN A 155 17.73 16.52 9.10
N THR A 156 18.07 16.05 7.90
CA THR A 156 19.10 16.65 7.04
C THR A 156 18.69 18.03 6.49
N TYR A 157 17.41 18.18 6.12
CA TYR A 157 16.90 19.38 5.43
C TYR A 157 15.98 20.26 6.27
N GLU A 158 15.88 20.00 7.58
CA GLU A 158 14.89 20.63 8.48
C GLU A 158 14.79 22.15 8.33
N ALA A 159 15.94 22.82 8.27
CA ALA A 159 16.09 24.28 8.22
C ALA A 159 16.48 24.80 6.82
N VAL A 160 16.64 23.91 5.83
CA VAL A 160 17.16 24.28 4.51
C VAL A 160 16.17 25.16 3.74
N PRO A 161 14.89 24.79 3.60
CA PRO A 161 13.90 25.65 2.93
C PRO A 161 13.75 27.02 3.59
N GLU A 162 13.62 27.07 4.91
CA GLU A 162 13.49 28.33 5.65
C GLU A 162 14.71 29.24 5.45
N THR A 163 15.92 28.67 5.51
CA THR A 163 17.16 29.41 5.28
C THR A 163 17.25 29.93 3.84
N TYR A 164 16.87 29.10 2.86
CA TYR A 164 16.84 29.49 1.45
C TYR A 164 15.86 30.64 1.22
N PHE A 165 14.60 30.51 1.67
CA PHE A 165 13.59 31.55 1.48
C PHE A 165 13.95 32.85 2.17
N ARG A 166 14.55 32.80 3.36
CA ARG A 166 15.06 33.97 4.06
C ARG A 166 16.15 34.68 3.25
N GLN A 167 17.13 33.94 2.73
CA GLN A 167 18.21 34.53 1.95
C GLN A 167 17.74 35.08 0.60
N VAL A 168 16.77 34.44 -0.06
CA VAL A 168 16.16 35.02 -1.27
C VAL A 168 15.49 36.35 -0.95
N LYS A 169 14.74 36.46 0.16
CA LYS A 169 14.13 37.72 0.61
C LYS A 169 15.18 38.79 0.91
N GLU A 170 16.28 38.42 1.57
CA GLU A 170 17.40 39.32 1.86
C GLU A 170 18.08 39.83 0.58
N VAL A 171 18.33 38.95 -0.39
CA VAL A 171 18.88 39.31 -1.71
C VAL A 171 17.92 40.20 -2.49
N ALA A 172 16.63 39.84 -2.56
CA ALA A 172 15.61 40.61 -3.23
C ALA A 172 15.43 42.01 -2.62
N SER A 173 15.53 42.14 -1.29
CA SER A 173 15.42 43.45 -0.61
C SER A 173 16.54 44.44 -0.95
N GLN A 174 17.67 43.96 -1.47
CA GLN A 174 18.79 44.80 -1.91
C GLN A 174 18.59 45.34 -3.34
N ILE A 175 17.59 44.83 -4.07
CA ILE A 175 17.27 45.21 -5.43
C ILE A 175 16.10 46.20 -5.36
N ASP A 176 16.35 47.48 -5.62
CA ASP A 176 15.30 48.51 -5.75
C ASP A 176 14.73 48.47 -7.17
N PRO A 177 13.53 47.88 -7.41
CA PRO A 177 13.00 47.69 -8.75
C PRO A 177 12.74 49.03 -9.46
N VAL A 178 12.43 50.09 -8.71
CA VAL A 178 11.97 51.37 -9.24
C VAL A 178 13.13 52.21 -9.79
N ASN A 179 14.36 52.02 -9.29
CA ASN A 179 15.53 52.82 -9.67
C ASN A 179 16.70 51.99 -10.25
N LEU A 180 16.39 50.96 -11.03
CA LEU A 180 17.39 50.12 -11.72
C LEU A 180 17.99 50.85 -12.94
N THR A 181 19.03 51.66 -12.72
CA THR A 181 19.94 52.14 -13.77
C THR A 181 20.74 50.97 -14.35
N LEU A 182 21.37 51.13 -15.52
CA LEU A 182 22.13 50.05 -16.19
C LEU A 182 23.15 49.39 -15.25
N ASP A 183 23.98 50.20 -14.58
CA ASP A 183 25.00 49.70 -13.64
C ASP A 183 24.38 48.96 -12.44
N LYS A 184 23.22 49.41 -11.95
CA LYS A 184 22.50 48.75 -10.86
C LYS A 184 21.84 47.44 -11.29
N ARG A 185 21.45 47.31 -12.57
CA ARG A 185 20.92 46.05 -13.14
C ARG A 185 22.00 44.99 -13.20
N GLU A 186 23.18 45.34 -13.72
CA GLU A 186 24.31 44.40 -13.76
C GLU A 186 24.71 43.95 -12.35
N ALA A 187 24.75 44.89 -11.38
CA ALA A 187 24.99 44.56 -9.98
C ALA A 187 23.91 43.63 -9.39
N ALA A 188 22.62 43.89 -9.67
CA ALA A 188 21.51 43.04 -9.22
C ALA A 188 21.57 41.63 -9.84
N GLN A 189 21.84 41.53 -11.14
CA GLN A 189 22.02 40.24 -11.83
C GLN A 189 23.18 39.46 -11.25
N LYS A 190 24.31 40.12 -10.99
CA LYS A 190 25.46 39.49 -10.35
C LYS A 190 25.13 38.99 -8.95
N LEU A 191 24.45 39.80 -8.13
CA LEU A 191 24.02 39.41 -6.78
C LEU A 191 23.11 38.18 -6.80
N LEU A 192 22.12 38.15 -7.70
CA LEU A 192 21.22 37.01 -7.89
C LEU A 192 21.97 35.76 -8.39
N LEU A 193 22.93 35.93 -9.31
CA LEU A 193 23.74 34.83 -9.83
C LEU A 193 24.68 34.26 -8.75
N ASP A 194 25.31 35.13 -7.97
CA ASP A 194 26.16 34.74 -6.84
C ASP A 194 25.34 33.96 -5.79
N PHE A 195 24.10 34.37 -5.52
CA PHE A 195 23.18 33.62 -4.67
C PHE A 195 22.83 32.25 -5.25
N THR A 196 22.43 32.16 -6.53
CA THR A 196 22.06 30.90 -7.20
C THR A 196 23.19 29.87 -7.18
N ASN A 197 24.44 30.33 -7.21
CA ASN A 197 25.63 29.47 -7.12
C ASN A 197 26.16 29.31 -5.68
N GLY A 198 25.49 29.92 -4.71
CA GLY A 198 25.87 29.91 -3.31
C GLY A 198 25.55 28.58 -2.61
N PRO A 199 26.17 28.32 -1.45
CA PRO A 199 26.03 27.06 -0.74
C PRO A 199 24.59 26.76 -0.30
N VAL A 200 23.79 27.80 0.00
CA VAL A 200 22.39 27.62 0.42
C VAL A 200 21.50 27.23 -0.75
N ALA A 201 21.67 27.85 -1.92
CA ALA A 201 20.94 27.47 -3.13
C ALA A 201 21.32 26.06 -3.59
N LEU A 202 22.60 25.69 -3.53
CA LEU A 202 23.05 24.33 -3.84
C LEU A 202 22.51 23.29 -2.86
N LYS A 203 22.43 23.61 -1.57
CA LYS A 203 21.85 22.70 -0.57
C LYS A 203 20.33 22.57 -0.73
N PHE A 204 19.64 23.65 -1.10
CA PHE A 204 18.22 23.63 -1.44
C PHE A 204 17.97 22.82 -2.72
N ASP A 205 18.89 22.85 -3.68
CA ASP A 205 18.84 21.98 -4.86
C ASP A 205 18.99 20.50 -4.49
N GLY A 206 19.98 20.16 -3.65
CA GLY A 206 20.19 18.79 -3.17
C GLY A 206 18.98 18.19 -2.44
N LEU A 207 18.12 19.03 -1.84
CA LEU A 207 16.85 18.59 -1.26
C LEU A 207 15.98 17.90 -2.32
N SER A 208 15.86 18.49 -3.53
CA SER A 208 15.05 17.92 -4.62
C SER A 208 15.57 16.55 -5.07
N ASP A 209 16.89 16.38 -5.11
CA ASP A 209 17.53 15.13 -5.51
C ASP A 209 17.28 14.03 -4.46
N GLU A 210 17.51 14.32 -3.19
CA GLU A 210 17.31 13.36 -2.09
C GLU A 210 15.83 13.05 -1.88
N LEU A 211 14.94 14.03 -2.10
CA LEU A 211 13.50 13.83 -2.06
C LEU A 211 13.03 12.83 -3.11
N THR A 212 13.68 12.79 -4.28
CA THR A 212 13.39 11.77 -5.31
C THR A 212 13.72 10.36 -4.82
N GLU A 213 14.79 10.20 -4.05
CA GLU A 213 15.16 8.91 -3.44
C GLU A 213 14.14 8.51 -2.35
N VAL A 214 13.74 9.44 -1.49
CA VAL A 214 12.74 9.20 -0.44
C VAL A 214 11.37 8.84 -1.04
N ILE A 215 10.95 9.52 -2.10
CA ILE A 215 9.73 9.19 -2.86
C ILE A 215 9.81 7.79 -3.44
N LYS A 216 10.96 7.41 -4.01
CA LYS A 216 11.16 6.08 -4.58
C LYS A 216 11.07 4.98 -3.51
N LEU A 217 11.68 5.19 -2.35
CA LEU A 217 11.59 4.27 -1.21
C LEU A 217 10.14 4.14 -0.71
N SER A 218 9.45 5.27 -0.51
CA SER A 218 8.04 5.29 -0.08
C SER A 218 7.08 4.66 -1.10
N SER A 219 7.40 4.78 -2.39
CA SER A 219 6.64 4.14 -3.47
C SER A 219 6.77 2.62 -3.45
N GLN A 220 7.93 2.08 -3.07
CA GLN A 220 8.13 0.63 -2.93
C GLN A 220 7.29 0.07 -1.77
N ASP A 221 7.22 0.79 -0.65
CA ASP A 221 6.36 0.41 0.49
C ASP A 221 4.88 0.40 0.09
N THR A 222 4.47 1.36 -0.73
CA THR A 222 3.10 1.42 -1.28
C THR A 222 2.79 0.20 -2.14
N GLN A 223 3.70 -0.20 -3.05
CA GLN A 223 3.51 -1.40 -3.87
C GLN A 223 3.42 -2.67 -3.02
N TYR A 224 4.19 -2.76 -1.94
CA TYR A 224 4.11 -3.87 -1.00
C TYR A 224 2.76 -3.88 -0.24
N ALA A 225 2.28 -2.73 0.21
CA ALA A 225 0.97 -2.60 0.85
C ALA A 225 -0.19 -2.96 -0.09
N GLU A 226 -0.12 -2.52 -1.36
CA GLU A 226 -1.12 -2.86 -2.39
C GLU A 226 -1.12 -4.35 -2.74
N SER A 227 0.04 -4.98 -2.84
CA SER A 227 0.12 -6.44 -3.05
C SER A 227 -0.45 -7.22 -1.87
N THR A 228 -0.20 -6.76 -0.64
CA THR A 228 -0.77 -7.36 0.58
C THR A 228 -2.30 -7.22 0.63
N LEU A 229 -2.83 -6.07 0.18
CA LEU A 229 -4.27 -5.86 -0.01
C LEU A 229 -4.86 -6.87 -0.99
N ALA A 230 -4.25 -7.01 -2.17
CA ALA A 230 -4.71 -7.93 -3.20
C ALA A 230 -4.68 -9.40 -2.72
N ASP A 231 -3.65 -9.79 -1.95
CA ASP A 231 -3.56 -11.11 -1.34
C ASP A 231 -4.64 -11.34 -0.29
N ALA A 232 -4.96 -10.33 0.53
CA ALA A 232 -6.05 -10.41 1.51
C ALA A 232 -7.42 -10.56 0.83
N GLU A 233 -7.67 -9.84 -0.27
CA GLU A 233 -8.88 -9.98 -1.07
C GLU A 233 -8.96 -11.36 -1.73
N ARG A 234 -7.84 -11.87 -2.25
CA ARG A 234 -7.76 -13.21 -2.85
C ARG A 234 -8.02 -14.30 -1.83
N LEU A 235 -7.45 -14.19 -0.63
CA LEU A 235 -7.71 -15.11 0.48
C LEU A 235 -9.18 -15.11 0.88
N ARG A 236 -9.80 -13.92 0.98
CA ARG A 236 -11.25 -13.80 1.24
C ARG A 236 -12.07 -14.53 0.17
N PHE A 237 -11.74 -14.33 -1.11
CA PHE A 237 -12.43 -15.02 -2.21
C PHE A 237 -12.24 -16.54 -2.17
N GLN A 238 -11.05 -17.02 -1.85
CA GLN A 238 -10.76 -18.45 -1.70
C GLN A 238 -11.58 -19.08 -0.56
N ILE A 239 -11.63 -18.43 0.61
CA ILE A 239 -12.38 -18.93 1.77
C ILE A 239 -13.87 -19.03 1.44
N VAL A 240 -14.43 -17.98 0.81
CA VAL A 240 -15.84 -17.98 0.38
C VAL A 240 -16.11 -19.09 -0.63
N THR A 241 -15.25 -19.24 -1.64
CA THR A 241 -15.40 -20.25 -2.70
C THR A 241 -15.33 -21.67 -2.15
N ILE A 242 -14.34 -21.96 -1.30
CA ILE A 242 -14.21 -23.28 -0.66
C ILE A 242 -15.42 -23.58 0.21
N SER A 243 -15.93 -22.59 0.95
CA SER A 243 -17.12 -22.77 1.81
C SER A 243 -18.37 -23.12 0.99
N ILE A 244 -18.58 -22.46 -0.14
CA ILE A 244 -19.70 -22.76 -1.07
C ILE A 244 -19.54 -24.16 -1.66
N LEU A 245 -18.34 -24.52 -2.13
CA LEU A 245 -18.08 -25.84 -2.71
C LEU A 245 -18.28 -26.96 -1.68
N LEU A 246 -17.85 -26.78 -0.44
CA LEU A 246 -18.11 -27.73 0.65
C LEU A 246 -19.61 -27.89 0.90
N SER A 247 -20.36 -26.78 0.90
CA SER A 247 -21.81 -26.80 1.08
C SER A 247 -22.50 -27.57 -0.05
N VAL A 248 -22.08 -27.38 -1.30
CA VAL A 248 -22.64 -28.10 -2.45
C VAL A 248 -22.27 -29.59 -2.40
N ALA A 249 -21.01 -29.92 -2.09
CA ALA A 249 -20.54 -31.30 -2.00
C ALA A 249 -21.27 -32.07 -0.89
N THR A 250 -21.49 -31.45 0.27
CA THR A 250 -22.27 -32.04 1.36
C THR A 250 -23.74 -32.25 0.98
N ALA A 251 -24.35 -31.32 0.26
CA ALA A 251 -25.72 -31.47 -0.27
C ALA A 251 -25.84 -32.62 -1.28
N ILE A 252 -24.90 -32.75 -2.22
CA ILE A 252 -24.86 -33.84 -3.21
C ILE A 252 -24.69 -35.19 -2.53
N LEU A 253 -23.75 -35.30 -1.57
CA LEU A 253 -23.55 -36.53 -0.80
C LEU A 253 -24.83 -36.94 -0.06
N LEU A 254 -25.53 -35.98 0.57
CA LEU A 254 -26.79 -36.24 1.26
C LEU A 254 -27.92 -36.66 0.31
N ALA A 255 -28.02 -36.05 -0.87
CA ALA A 255 -29.00 -36.42 -1.88
C ALA A 255 -28.81 -37.87 -2.34
N ILE A 256 -27.57 -38.26 -2.66
CA ILE A 256 -27.23 -39.63 -3.06
C ILE A 256 -27.56 -40.63 -1.93
N TYR A 257 -27.21 -40.31 -0.69
CA TYR A 257 -27.55 -41.17 0.46
C TYR A 257 -29.06 -41.30 0.69
N THR A 258 -29.82 -40.23 0.42
CA THR A 258 -31.28 -40.24 0.57
C THR A 258 -31.94 -41.09 -0.52
N ASP A 259 -31.48 -40.99 -1.76
CA ASP A 259 -31.95 -41.84 -2.87
C ASP A 259 -31.62 -43.32 -2.62
N ILE A 260 -30.41 -43.64 -2.16
CA ILE A 260 -30.01 -45.02 -1.82
C ILE A 260 -30.84 -45.56 -0.65
N LEU A 261 -31.21 -44.71 0.31
CA LEU A 261 -32.08 -45.10 1.42
C LEU A 261 -33.53 -45.31 0.96
N HIS A 262 -34.03 -44.46 0.05
CA HIS A 262 -35.37 -44.61 -0.52
C HIS A 262 -35.49 -45.88 -1.37
N GLN A 263 -34.44 -46.23 -2.11
CA GLN A 263 -34.42 -47.41 -2.97
C GLN A 263 -34.37 -48.72 -2.18
N ASN A 264 -33.74 -48.75 -1.00
CA ASN A 264 -33.77 -49.91 -0.10
C ASN A 264 -35.13 -50.10 0.63
N ILE A 265 -35.92 -49.03 0.80
CA ILE A 265 -37.26 -49.12 1.41
C ILE A 265 -38.32 -49.61 0.40
N CYS A 266 -38.10 -49.41 -0.91
CA CYS A 266 -39.03 -49.90 -1.95
C CYS A 266 -38.80 -51.36 -2.39
N ILE A 267 -37.76 -52.04 -1.90
CA ILE A 267 -37.45 -53.44 -2.25
C ILE A 267 -37.85 -54.41 -1.11
N MET A 268 -38.44 -53.92 -0.02
CA MET A 268 -38.96 -54.72 1.10
C MET A 268 -40.48 -54.62 1.17
#